data_AF-A0A5F9DL84-F1
#
_entry.id   AF-A0A5F9DL84-F1
#
_cell.length_a   1.000
_cell.length_b   1.000
_cell.length_c   1.000
_cell.angle_alpha   90.00
_cell.angle_beta   90.00
_cell.angle_gamma   90.00
#
_symmetry.space_group_name_H-M   'P 1'
#
loop_
_entity.id
_entity.type
_entity.pdbx_description
1 polymer ?
#
loop_
_entity_poly.entity_id
_entity_poly.type
_entity_poly.pdbx_seq_one_letter_code
_entity_poly.pdbx_strand_id
1 'polypeptide(L)'
;MQLRVQVQELHTLEVTSWERVAQIKAHAASLEGYALEDEVVLSAAACKVRGQTPKVAKQEKTKKTGQAKQLMQYNGCFVNTAPTFGKKKGPNNSINLLNFRKTFARNSAQCL
;
A
#
# COMPACT_ATOMS: atom_id res chain seq x y z
N MET A 1 -23.12 -35.44 -21.59
CA MET A 1 -23.13 -33.98 -21.87
C MET A 1 -21.68 -33.58 -22.05
N GLN A 2 -21.35 -32.73 -23.01
CA GLN A 2 -19.96 -32.31 -23.23
C GLN A 2 -19.63 -31.08 -22.38
N LEU A 3 -18.58 -31.17 -21.58
CA LEU A 3 -18.04 -30.06 -20.79
C LEU A 3 -16.65 -29.72 -21.34
N ARG A 4 -16.46 -28.45 -21.71
CA ARG A 4 -15.16 -27.89 -22.10
C ARG A 4 -14.48 -27.37 -20.85
N VAL A 5 -13.39 -27.99 -20.44
CA VAL A 5 -12.60 -27.57 -19.29
C VAL A 5 -11.35 -26.88 -19.82
N GLN A 6 -11.17 -25.61 -19.44
CA GLN A 6 -9.93 -24.89 -19.76
C GLN A 6 -8.89 -25.23 -18.70
N VAL A 7 -7.85 -25.92 -19.14
CA VAL A 7 -6.63 -26.08 -18.36
C VAL A 7 -5.48 -25.51 -19.21
N GLN A 8 -4.24 -26.01 -19.17
CA GLN A 8 -3.17 -25.47 -20.03
C GLN A 8 -3.44 -25.75 -21.52
N GLU A 9 -4.10 -26.86 -21.82
CA GLU A 9 -4.66 -27.16 -23.13
C GLU A 9 -6.19 -27.37 -23.03
N LEU A 10 -6.91 -27.13 -24.13
CA LEU A 10 -8.35 -27.30 -24.17
C LEU A 10 -8.71 -28.77 -24.41
N HIS A 11 -9.24 -29.44 -23.38
CA HIS A 11 -9.71 -30.82 -23.48
C HIS A 11 -11.25 -30.90 -23.54
N THR A 12 -11.76 -31.81 -24.37
CA THR A 12 -13.19 -32.14 -24.42
C THR A 12 -13.40 -33.47 -23.70
N LEU A 13 -14.15 -33.44 -22.60
CA LEU A 13 -14.46 -34.63 -21.81
C LEU A 13 -15.94 -34.98 -21.98
N GLU A 14 -16.21 -36.26 -22.26
CA GLU A 14 -17.56 -36.81 -22.24
C GLU A 14 -17.95 -37.11 -20.79
N VAL A 15 -18.88 -36.30 -20.26
CA VAL A 15 -19.32 -36.42 -18.86
C VAL A 15 -20.64 -37.18 -18.80
N THR A 16 -20.64 -38.27 -18.01
CA THR A 16 -21.86 -39.03 -17.70
C THR A 16 -22.67 -38.35 -16.59
N SER A 17 -23.97 -38.65 -16.51
CA SER A 17 -24.91 -37.94 -15.60
C SER A 17 -24.58 -38.06 -14.10
N TRP A 18 -23.64 -38.92 -13.69
CA TRP A 18 -23.37 -39.26 -12.29
C TRP A 18 -21.94 -38.93 -11.82
N GLU A 19 -21.13 -38.29 -12.68
CA GLU A 19 -19.77 -37.91 -12.34
C GLU A 19 -19.73 -36.69 -11.41
N ARG A 20 -19.00 -36.81 -10.29
CA ARG A 20 -18.77 -35.70 -9.35
C ARG A 20 -17.62 -34.81 -9.83
N VAL A 21 -17.69 -33.50 -9.54
CA VAL A 21 -16.65 -32.52 -9.90
C VAL A 21 -15.24 -32.94 -9.46
N ALA A 22 -15.12 -33.65 -8.33
CA ALA A 22 -13.85 -34.18 -7.85
C ALA A 22 -13.25 -35.26 -8.79
N GLN A 23 -14.10 -36.12 -9.38
CA GLN A 23 -13.69 -37.15 -10.34
C GLN A 23 -13.27 -36.51 -11.67
N ILE A 24 -13.99 -35.48 -12.12
CA ILE A 24 -13.65 -34.72 -13.33
C ILE A 24 -12.32 -33.98 -13.14
N LYS A 25 -12.10 -33.37 -11.97
CA LYS A 25 -10.85 -32.68 -11.63
C LYS A 25 -9.66 -33.65 -11.54
N ALA A 26 -9.86 -34.85 -11.00
CA ALA A 26 -8.82 -35.89 -10.96
C ALA A 26 -8.49 -36.41 -12.37
N HIS A 27 -9.50 -36.61 -13.22
CA HIS A 27 -9.29 -37.01 -14.61
C HIS A 27 -8.54 -35.95 -15.41
N ALA A 28 -8.88 -34.67 -15.24
CA ALA A 28 -8.16 -33.56 -15.87
C ALA A 28 -6.71 -33.44 -15.38
N ALA A 29 -6.47 -33.63 -14.08
CA ALA A 29 -5.12 -33.63 -13.50
C ALA A 29 -4.26 -34.79 -14.01
N SER A 30 -4.82 -35.99 -14.14
CA SER A 30 -4.12 -37.14 -14.73
C SER A 30 -3.84 -36.97 -16.23
N LEU A 31 -4.69 -36.25 -16.96
CA LEU A 31 -4.53 -36.00 -18.39
C LEU A 31 -3.38 -35.02 -18.67
N GLU A 32 -3.22 -34.01 -17.81
CA GLU A 32 -2.20 -32.97 -18.00
C GLU A 32 -0.84 -33.28 -17.36
N GLY A 33 -0.77 -34.25 -16.44
CA GLY A 33 0.50 -34.70 -15.89
C GLY A 33 1.26 -33.66 -15.05
N TYR A 34 0.57 -32.67 -14.47
CA TYR A 34 1.19 -31.76 -13.50
C TYR A 34 1.32 -32.44 -12.14
N ALA A 35 2.55 -32.82 -11.80
CA ALA A 35 2.94 -33.03 -10.41
C ALA A 35 2.61 -31.75 -9.62
N LEU A 36 2.12 -31.92 -8.39
CA LEU A 36 1.73 -30.90 -7.41
C LEU A 36 2.79 -29.83 -7.06
N GLU A 37 3.89 -29.74 -7.80
CA GLU A 37 5.08 -28.94 -7.47
C GLU A 37 5.03 -27.51 -8.07
N ASP A 38 4.21 -27.25 -9.10
CA ASP A 38 4.14 -25.93 -9.73
C ASP A 38 3.20 -24.93 -9.01
N GLU A 39 2.53 -25.34 -7.93
CA GLU A 39 1.75 -24.43 -7.07
C GLU A 39 2.65 -23.43 -6.31
N VAL A 40 3.97 -23.68 -6.25
CA VAL A 40 4.93 -22.91 -5.43
C VAL A 40 5.51 -21.66 -6.14
N VAL A 41 5.16 -21.37 -7.40
CA VAL A 41 5.74 -20.21 -8.10
C VAL A 41 4.97 -18.89 -7.88
N LEU A 42 3.69 -18.94 -7.48
CA LEU A 42 2.88 -17.72 -7.25
C LEU A 42 3.00 -17.10 -5.84
N SER A 43 3.69 -17.76 -4.91
CA SER A 43 3.83 -17.26 -3.51
C SER A 43 5.15 -16.53 -3.23
N ALA A 44 6.11 -16.52 -4.16
CA ALA A 44 7.45 -15.96 -3.94
C ALA A 44 7.53 -14.42 -4.02
N ALA A 45 6.47 -13.74 -4.48
CA ALA A 45 6.50 -12.28 -4.71
C ALA A 45 5.76 -11.45 -3.65
N ALA A 46 5.14 -12.06 -2.63
CA ALA A 46 4.29 -11.34 -1.68
C ALA A 46 5.06 -10.48 -0.65
N CYS A 47 6.36 -10.73 -0.47
CA CYS A 47 7.15 -10.15 0.64
C CYS A 47 8.34 -9.27 0.20
N LYS A 48 8.68 -9.25 -1.09
CA LYS A 48 9.90 -8.60 -1.60
C LYS A 48 9.96 -7.10 -1.30
N VAL A 49 8.83 -6.40 -1.35
CA VAL A 49 8.76 -4.94 -1.13
C VAL A 49 8.99 -4.54 0.34
N ARG A 50 8.58 -5.38 1.30
CA ARG A 50 8.73 -5.09 2.74
C ARG A 50 10.15 -5.31 3.25
N GLY A 51 10.91 -6.21 2.63
CA GLY A 51 12.30 -6.50 3.00
C GLY A 51 13.33 -5.60 2.31
N GLN A 52 12.99 -5.02 1.15
CA GLN A 52 13.89 -4.15 0.38
C GLN A 52 13.95 -2.71 0.94
N THR A 53 12.91 -2.25 1.64
CA THR A 53 12.87 -0.88 2.18
C THR A 53 13.64 -0.80 3.49
N PRO A 54 14.57 0.19 3.65
CA PRO A 54 15.29 0.35 4.90
C PRO A 54 14.30 0.65 6.02
N LYS A 55 14.40 -0.08 7.14
CA LYS A 55 13.53 0.12 8.29
C LYS A 55 13.94 1.37 9.05
N VAL A 56 13.48 2.52 8.58
CA VAL A 56 13.69 3.80 9.27
C VAL A 56 12.97 3.75 10.61
N ALA A 57 13.73 3.94 11.70
CA ALA A 57 13.19 4.03 13.04
C ALA A 57 12.24 5.23 13.16
N LYS A 58 11.14 5.06 13.90
CA LYS A 58 10.24 6.19 14.19
C LYS A 58 10.98 7.16 15.11
N GLN A 59 11.12 8.40 14.67
CA GLN A 59 11.55 9.47 15.56
C GLN A 59 10.44 9.79 16.55
N GLU A 60 10.75 9.84 17.84
CA GLU A 60 9.83 10.29 18.86
C GLU A 60 9.63 11.80 18.72
N LYS A 61 8.39 12.22 18.43
CA LYS A 61 8.00 13.62 18.34
C LYS A 61 6.95 13.87 19.41
N THR A 62 7.30 14.70 20.40
CA THR A 62 6.37 15.09 21.46
C THR A 62 5.23 15.91 20.87
N LYS A 63 4.02 15.33 20.85
CA LYS A 63 2.80 16.03 20.43
C LYS A 63 2.07 16.47 21.68
N LYS A 64 1.69 17.74 21.74
CA LYS A 64 0.75 18.22 22.77
C LYS A 64 -0.63 17.62 22.51
N THR A 65 -1.36 17.32 23.58
CA THR A 65 -2.71 16.75 23.56
C THR A 65 -3.69 17.66 24.32
N GLY A 66 -5.00 17.42 24.17
CA GLY A 66 -6.04 18.18 24.87
C GLY A 66 -6.15 19.66 24.47
N GLN A 67 -6.48 20.51 25.43
CA GLN A 67 -6.72 21.94 25.22
C GLN A 67 -5.52 22.67 24.59
N ALA A 68 -4.29 22.35 25.04
CA ALA A 68 -3.08 22.95 24.50
C ALA A 68 -2.92 22.69 22.98
N LYS A 69 -3.36 21.53 22.49
CA LYS A 69 -3.36 21.22 21.05
C LYS A 69 -4.41 22.04 20.29
N GLN A 70 -5.61 22.20 20.86
CA GLN A 70 -6.68 22.98 20.25
C GLN A 70 -6.30 24.46 20.13
N LEU A 71 -5.67 25.04 21.15
CA LEU A 71 -5.17 26.41 21.12
C LEU A 71 -4.10 26.60 20.03
N MET A 72 -3.14 25.67 19.93
CA MET A 72 -2.13 25.72 18.86
C MET A 72 -2.75 25.60 17.46
N GLN A 73 -3.76 24.76 17.30
CA GLN A 73 -4.45 24.59 16.02
C GLN A 73 -5.28 25.83 15.65
N TYR A 74 -5.99 26.43 16.60
CA TYR A 74 -6.75 27.66 16.38
C TYR A 74 -5.83 28.81 15.94
N ASN A 75 -4.73 29.02 16.64
CA ASN A 75 -3.75 30.04 16.27
C ASN A 75 -3.13 29.75 14.90
N GLY A 76 -2.84 28.48 14.58
CA GLY A 76 -2.31 28.09 13.27
C GLY A 76 -3.31 28.24 12.12
N CYS A 77 -4.60 28.01 12.35
CA CYS A 77 -5.62 28.07 11.30
C CYS A 77 -6.18 29.47 11.07
N PHE A 78 -6.29 30.29 12.12
CA PHE A 78 -7.08 31.54 12.06
C PHE A 78 -6.29 32.79 12.40
N VAL A 79 -5.46 32.77 13.46
CA VAL A 79 -4.77 34.00 13.94
C VAL A 79 -3.49 34.26 13.16
N ASN A 80 -2.67 33.22 12.97
CA ASN A 80 -1.35 33.36 12.35
C ASN A 80 -1.38 33.17 10.83
N THR A 81 -2.50 32.72 10.26
CA THR A 81 -2.66 32.55 8.82
C THR A 81 -3.33 33.78 8.23
N ALA A 82 -2.57 34.57 7.45
CA ALA A 82 -3.14 35.67 6.69
C ALA A 82 -4.03 35.14 5.53
N PRO A 83 -5.21 35.72 5.27
CA PRO A 83 -6.03 35.35 4.13
C PRO A 83 -5.29 35.74 2.83
N THR A 84 -4.81 34.74 2.11
CA THR A 84 -4.17 34.95 0.80
C THR A 84 -5.21 34.87 -0.32
N PHE A 85 -5.18 35.82 -1.26
CA PHE A 85 -6.01 35.76 -2.47
C PHE A 85 -5.55 34.60 -3.38
N GLY A 86 -6.51 33.89 -3.99
CA GLY A 86 -6.25 32.72 -4.83
C GLY A 86 -6.40 31.37 -4.12
N LYS A 87 -5.75 30.31 -4.63
CA LYS A 87 -5.91 28.94 -4.12
C LYS A 87 -5.33 28.81 -2.70
N LYS A 88 -6.16 28.33 -1.76
CA LYS A 88 -5.73 28.11 -0.37
C LYS A 88 -4.58 27.11 -0.32
N LYS A 89 -3.46 27.51 0.30
CA LYS A 89 -2.29 26.64 0.50
C LYS A 89 -2.53 25.73 1.69
N GLY A 90 -2.30 24.43 1.50
CA GLY A 90 -2.39 23.45 2.58
C GLY A 90 -1.24 23.57 3.58
N PRO A 91 -1.44 23.10 4.84
CA PRO A 91 -0.42 23.17 5.88
C PRO A 91 0.84 22.35 5.56
N ASN A 92 0.70 21.26 4.78
CA ASN A 92 1.81 20.40 4.39
C ASN A 92 2.21 20.62 2.92
N ASN A 93 2.64 21.84 2.59
CA ASN A 93 3.21 22.19 1.28
C ASN A 93 4.75 22.22 1.39
N SER A 94 5.44 21.60 0.43
CA SER A 94 6.91 21.57 0.34
C SER A 94 7.55 22.96 0.39
N ILE A 95 6.87 23.99 -0.13
CA ILE A 95 7.34 25.39 -0.10
C ILE A 95 7.39 25.95 1.33
N ASN A 96 6.36 25.68 2.15
CA ASN A 96 6.31 26.15 3.53
C ASN A 96 7.38 25.45 4.39
N LEU A 97 7.62 24.16 4.14
CA LEU A 97 8.67 23.39 4.81
C LEU A 97 10.08 23.91 4.47
N LEU A 98 10.31 24.31 3.22
CA LEU A 98 11.58 24.89 2.79
C LEU A 98 11.82 26.26 3.44
N ASN A 99 10.79 27.10 3.54
CA ASN A 99 10.90 28.40 4.20
C ASN A 99 11.14 28.25 5.71
N PHE A 100 10.46 27.31 6.37
CA PHE A 100 10.68 26.99 7.79
C PHE A 100 12.12 26.50 8.06
N ARG A 101 12.65 25.61 7.20
CA ARG A 101 14.05 25.14 7.29
C ARG A 101 15.04 26.29 7.10
N LYS A 102 14.76 27.21 6.15
CA LYS A 102 15.61 28.38 5.88
C LYS A 102 15.59 29.43 7.00
N THR A 103 14.47 29.63 7.69
CA THR A 103 14.42 30.52 8.87
C THR A 103 15.07 29.88 10.09
N PHE A 104 14.84 28.59 10.32
CA PHE A 104 15.49 27.87 11.43
C PHE A 104 17.02 27.89 11.32
N ALA A 105 17.57 27.60 10.13
CA ALA A 105 19.02 27.62 9.89
C ALA A 105 19.65 29.03 10.03
N ARG A 106 18.91 30.10 9.67
CA ARG A 106 19.38 31.47 9.84
C ARG A 106 19.40 31.90 11.30
N ASN A 107 18.37 31.55 12.08
CA ASN A 107 18.29 31.91 13.48
C ASN A 107 19.27 31.10 14.35
N SER A 108 19.57 29.84 14.00
CA SER A 108 20.61 29.06 14.68
C SER A 108 22.03 29.58 14.42
N ALA A 109 22.27 30.21 13.25
CA ALA A 109 23.55 30.80 12.92
C ALA A 109 23.78 32.20 13.54
N GLN A 110 22.73 32.84 14.06
CA GLN A 110 22.82 34.13 14.78
C GLN A 110 23.03 33.97 16.30
N CYS A 111 22.93 32.75 16.83
CA CYS A 111 23.15 32.44 18.25
C CYS A 111 24.55 31.84 18.54
N LEU A 112 25.49 31.99 17.60
CA LEU A 112 26.93 31.77 17.77
C LEU A 112 27.64 33.09 17.47
#